data_AF-A0A4Z0MZI8-F1
#
_entry.id   AF-A0A4Z0MZI8-F1
#
_cell.length_a   1.000
_cell.length_b   1.000
_cell.length_c   1.000
_cell.angle_alpha   90.00
_cell.angle_beta   90.00
_cell.angle_gamma   90.00
#
_symmetry.space_group_name_H-M   'P 1'
#
loop_
_entity.id
_entity.type
_entity.pdbx_description
1 polymer ?
#
loop_
_entity_poly.entity_id
_entity_poly.type
_entity_poly.pdbx_seq_one_letter_code
_entity_poly.pdbx_strand_id
1 'polypeptide(L)'
;MRTDYEAFFAELERRNAYMLALPGERLREDMEAMKRCLYTFGRNEVELFSHVDKFVHSETQAPDVDGDYVDELVRLLHNFLTSVTTYIDSQRVVMRHRWPTKDGSSEFEASVYAPKRRDIFETGEAEFMTKLRNYCTHYSIPVPGLSTSISWDENKRARQANKLQLDRDALLRWTGWDGPATNFLEGQPEQFDFPPIIASYVKATQAFFGWFWWQVPDSRTASF
;
A
#
# COMPACT_ATOMS: atom_id res chain seq x y z
N MET A 1 -15.67 -51.22 34.21
CA MET A 1 -15.56 -49.76 34.43
C MET A 1 -15.68 -49.12 33.06
N ARG A 2 -16.83 -48.52 32.73
CA ARG A 2 -17.06 -47.93 31.40
C ARG A 2 -16.41 -46.55 31.44
N THR A 3 -15.33 -46.36 30.70
CA THR A 3 -14.64 -45.07 30.62
C THR A 3 -15.60 -44.06 30.00
N ASP A 4 -15.91 -43.01 30.75
CA ASP A 4 -16.83 -41.95 30.33
C ASP A 4 -16.11 -40.98 29.37
N TYR A 5 -15.84 -41.47 28.17
CA TYR A 5 -15.22 -40.69 27.12
C TYR A 5 -16.08 -39.48 26.71
N GLU A 6 -17.41 -39.58 26.85
CA GLU A 6 -18.34 -38.49 26.55
C GLU A 6 -18.11 -37.28 27.48
N ALA A 7 -17.98 -37.51 28.80
CA ALA A 7 -17.64 -36.44 29.74
C ALA A 7 -16.27 -35.81 29.46
N PHE A 8 -15.27 -36.60 29.04
CA PHE A 8 -13.96 -36.07 28.66
C PHE A 8 -14.01 -35.23 27.39
N PHE A 9 -14.79 -35.62 26.38
CA PHE A 9 -14.98 -34.81 25.17
C PHE A 9 -15.70 -33.49 25.48
N ALA A 10 -16.75 -33.51 26.29
CA ALA A 10 -17.46 -32.29 26.70
C ALA A 10 -16.56 -31.30 27.45
N GLU A 11 -15.69 -31.80 28.36
CA GLU A 11 -14.71 -30.96 29.05
C GLU A 11 -13.62 -30.42 28.11
N LEU A 12 -13.17 -31.21 27.13
CA LEU A 12 -12.24 -30.76 26.10
C LEU A 12 -12.84 -29.64 25.23
N GLU A 13 -14.09 -29.78 24.80
CA GLU A 13 -14.81 -28.74 24.05
C GLU A 13 -14.94 -27.45 24.86
N ARG A 14 -15.31 -27.55 26.14
CA ARG A 14 -15.38 -26.38 27.05
C ARG A 14 -14.04 -25.67 27.18
N ARG A 15 -12.94 -26.42 27.29
CA ARG A 15 -11.58 -25.85 27.37
C ARG A 15 -11.14 -25.19 26.07
N ASN A 16 -11.47 -25.79 24.93
CA ASN A 16 -11.23 -25.18 23.62
C ASN A 16 -12.00 -23.87 23.48
N ALA A 17 -13.29 -23.84 23.85
CA ALA A 17 -14.08 -22.61 23.84
C ALA A 17 -13.49 -21.52 24.75
N TYR A 18 -12.98 -21.89 25.93
CA TYR A 18 -12.28 -20.96 26.81
C TYR A 18 -11.00 -20.42 26.17
N MET A 19 -10.16 -21.27 25.57
CA MET A 19 -8.93 -20.83 24.89
C MET A 19 -9.24 -19.85 23.74
N LEU A 20 -10.28 -20.13 22.96
CA LEU A 20 -10.72 -19.25 21.87
C LEU A 20 -11.26 -17.90 22.36
N ALA A 21 -11.77 -17.85 23.59
CA ALA A 21 -12.24 -16.61 24.20
C ALA A 21 -11.12 -15.76 24.82
N LEU A 22 -9.89 -16.28 24.92
CA LEU A 22 -8.77 -15.54 25.49
C LEU A 22 -8.34 -14.39 24.57
N PRO A 23 -7.90 -13.23 25.12
CA PRO A 23 -7.40 -12.12 24.32
C PRO A 23 -6.26 -12.49 23.36
N GLY A 24 -5.46 -13.50 23.71
CA GLY A 24 -4.37 -14.00 22.87
C GLY A 24 -4.85 -14.62 21.55
N GLU A 25 -6.03 -15.25 21.53
CA GLU A 25 -6.57 -15.82 20.28
C GLU A 25 -6.97 -14.70 19.31
N ARG A 26 -7.65 -13.67 19.80
CA ARG A 26 -7.99 -12.50 18.97
C ARG A 26 -6.75 -11.81 18.41
N LEU A 27 -5.70 -11.65 19.23
CA LEU A 27 -4.43 -11.11 18.77
C LEU A 27 -3.80 -11.99 17.67
N ARG A 28 -3.86 -13.32 17.81
CA ARG A 28 -3.38 -14.25 16.79
C ARG A 28 -4.15 -14.08 15.48
N GLU A 29 -5.48 -13.96 15.53
CA GLU A 29 -6.32 -13.72 14.36
C GLU A 29 -5.99 -12.39 13.65
N ASP A 30 -5.82 -11.33 14.43
CA ASP A 30 -5.41 -10.00 13.98
C ASP A 30 -4.05 -10.04 13.26
N MET A 31 -3.06 -10.73 13.85
CA MET A 31 -1.73 -10.91 13.27
C MET A 31 -1.76 -11.70 11.97
N GLU A 32 -2.55 -12.77 11.91
CA GLU A 32 -2.73 -13.55 10.69
C GLU A 32 -3.46 -12.76 9.59
N ALA A 33 -4.43 -11.90 9.95
CA ALA A 33 -5.07 -10.99 9.01
C ALA A 33 -4.09 -9.95 8.45
N MET A 34 -3.33 -9.29 9.32
CA MET A 34 -2.28 -8.35 8.90
C MET A 34 -1.23 -9.00 8.01
N LYS A 35 -0.82 -10.23 8.30
CA LYS A 35 0.12 -11.01 7.47
C LYS A 35 -0.41 -11.20 6.05
N ARG A 36 -1.70 -11.51 5.88
CA ARG A 36 -2.33 -11.62 4.54
C ARG A 36 -2.36 -10.28 3.81
N CYS A 37 -2.65 -9.19 4.51
CA CYS A 37 -2.61 -7.84 3.94
C CYS A 37 -1.19 -7.45 3.51
N LEU A 38 -0.18 -7.72 4.36
CA LEU A 38 1.23 -7.49 4.05
C LEU A 38 1.70 -8.30 2.84
N TYR A 39 1.31 -9.58 2.76
CA TYR A 39 1.59 -10.42 1.60
C TYR A 39 0.97 -9.82 0.32
N THR A 40 -0.29 -9.41 0.39
CA THR A 40 -1.01 -8.82 -0.75
C THR A 40 -0.33 -7.54 -1.25
N PHE A 41 0.02 -6.64 -0.32
CA PHE A 41 0.81 -5.45 -0.61
C PHE A 41 2.14 -5.78 -1.28
N GLY A 42 2.95 -6.66 -0.69
CA GLY A 42 4.27 -6.99 -1.22
C GLY A 42 4.22 -7.67 -2.60
N ARG A 43 3.19 -8.49 -2.86
CA ARG A 43 2.99 -9.08 -4.19
C ARG A 43 2.61 -8.04 -5.24
N ASN A 44 1.67 -7.16 -4.92
CA ASN A 44 1.26 -6.09 -5.83
C ASN A 44 2.41 -5.12 -6.13
N GLU A 45 3.24 -4.81 -5.12
CA GLU A 45 4.46 -4.01 -5.29
C GLU A 45 5.40 -4.67 -6.32
N VAL A 46 5.80 -5.92 -6.08
CA VAL A 46 6.73 -6.65 -6.95
C VAL A 46 6.20 -6.76 -8.38
N GLU A 47 4.91 -7.05 -8.54
CA GLU A 47 4.28 -7.20 -9.85
C GLU A 47 4.23 -5.87 -10.61
N LEU A 48 3.87 -4.77 -9.93
CA LEU A 48 3.88 -3.43 -10.53
C LEU A 48 5.29 -3.04 -11.00
N PHE A 49 6.32 -3.16 -10.16
CA PHE A 49 7.69 -2.81 -10.57
C PHE A 49 8.20 -3.68 -11.70
N SER A 50 7.97 -4.99 -11.61
CA SER A 50 8.37 -5.91 -12.67
C SER A 50 7.72 -5.53 -14.01
N HIS A 51 6.46 -5.08 -13.98
CA HIS A 51 5.76 -4.64 -15.18
C HIS A 51 6.23 -3.27 -15.69
N VAL A 52 6.52 -2.32 -14.81
CA VAL A 52 7.15 -1.04 -15.17
C VAL A 52 8.51 -1.28 -15.84
N ASP A 53 9.33 -2.16 -15.28
CA ASP A 53 10.68 -2.46 -15.78
C ASP A 53 10.68 -3.08 -17.19
N LYS A 54 9.65 -3.87 -17.54
CA LYS A 54 9.50 -4.44 -18.89
C LYS A 54 9.49 -3.40 -20.00
N PHE A 55 9.11 -2.15 -19.72
CA PHE A 55 9.16 -1.07 -20.70
C PHE A 55 10.32 -0.12 -20.46
N VAL A 56 10.44 0.40 -19.24
CA VAL A 56 11.41 1.46 -18.89
C VAL A 56 12.85 1.05 -19.17
N HIS A 57 13.17 -0.24 -18.99
CA HIS A 57 14.52 -0.78 -19.20
C HIS A 57 14.64 -1.63 -20.48
N SER A 58 13.63 -1.60 -21.35
CA SER A 58 13.64 -2.35 -22.61
C SER A 58 14.18 -1.55 -23.79
N GLU A 59 14.52 -2.25 -24.86
CA GLU A 59 14.81 -1.66 -26.18
C GLU A 59 13.54 -1.43 -27.02
N THR A 60 12.36 -1.89 -26.55
CA THR A 60 11.08 -1.66 -27.23
C THR A 60 10.73 -0.18 -27.22
N GLN A 61 10.42 0.40 -28.38
CA GLN A 61 9.99 1.80 -28.48
C GLN A 61 8.50 1.91 -28.14
N ALA A 62 8.08 3.06 -27.63
CA ALA A 62 6.69 3.31 -27.22
C ALA A 62 5.63 2.93 -28.28
N PRO A 63 5.82 3.19 -29.60
CA PRO A 63 4.85 2.78 -30.62
C PRO A 63 4.72 1.26 -30.81
N ASP A 64 5.72 0.50 -30.39
CA ASP A 64 5.81 -0.95 -30.54
C ASP A 64 5.33 -1.69 -29.27
N VAL A 65 4.94 -0.96 -28.23
CA VAL A 65 4.40 -1.54 -27.00
C VAL A 65 2.95 -1.96 -27.25
N ASP A 66 2.64 -3.22 -26.91
CA ASP A 66 1.30 -3.77 -27.01
C ASP A 66 0.29 -3.01 -26.13
N GLY A 67 -0.95 -2.87 -26.58
CA GLY A 67 -2.03 -2.26 -25.80
C GLY A 67 -2.27 -2.97 -24.46
N ASP A 68 -2.09 -4.29 -24.44
CA ASP A 68 -2.21 -5.12 -23.23
C ASP A 68 -1.22 -4.71 -22.13
N TYR A 69 -0.09 -4.10 -22.49
CA TYR A 69 0.87 -3.57 -21.52
C TYR A 69 0.24 -2.47 -20.65
N VAL A 70 -0.46 -1.54 -21.28
CA VAL A 70 -1.02 -0.37 -20.60
C VAL A 70 -2.18 -0.78 -19.71
N ASP A 71 -3.05 -1.67 -20.18
CA ASP A 71 -4.17 -2.22 -19.41
C ASP A 71 -3.69 -2.96 -18.16
N GLU A 72 -2.64 -3.77 -18.30
CA GLU A 72 -2.05 -4.48 -17.17
C GLU A 72 -1.33 -3.52 -16.19
N LEU A 73 -0.65 -2.48 -16.70
CA LEU A 73 -0.01 -1.46 -15.89
C LEU A 73 -1.02 -0.76 -14.98
N VAL A 74 -2.16 -0.34 -15.53
CA VAL A 74 -3.18 0.38 -14.76
C VAL A 74 -3.91 -0.54 -13.76
N ARG A 75 -4.11 -1.83 -14.10
CA ARG A 75 -4.64 -2.84 -13.17
C ARG A 75 -3.70 -3.05 -11.99
N LEU A 76 -2.40 -3.22 -12.25
CA LEU A 76 -1.38 -3.41 -11.21
C LEU A 76 -1.23 -2.17 -10.32
N LEU A 77 -1.25 -0.97 -10.91
CA LEU A 77 -1.22 0.29 -10.16
C LEU A 77 -2.40 0.38 -9.19
N HIS A 78 -3.62 0.13 -9.68
CA HIS A 78 -4.83 0.15 -8.85
C HIS A 78 -4.74 -0.84 -7.68
N ASN A 79 -4.28 -2.06 -7.95
CA ASN A 79 -4.11 -3.10 -6.94
C ASN A 79 -3.07 -2.71 -5.89
N PHE A 80 -1.93 -2.19 -6.31
CA PHE A 80 -0.89 -1.70 -5.42
C PHE A 80 -1.42 -0.60 -4.49
N LEU A 81 -1.99 0.47 -5.05
CA LEU A 81 -2.55 1.59 -4.28
C LEU A 81 -3.61 1.12 -3.27
N THR A 82 -4.52 0.25 -3.69
CA THR A 82 -5.57 -0.27 -2.82
C THR A 82 -5.03 -1.19 -1.72
N SER A 83 -3.99 -1.97 -2.01
CA SER A 83 -3.35 -2.84 -1.02
C SER A 83 -2.61 -2.08 0.08
N VAL A 84 -2.05 -0.90 -0.22
CA VAL A 84 -1.46 0.00 0.79
C VAL A 84 -2.54 0.44 1.80
N THR A 85 -3.66 0.96 1.31
CA THR A 85 -4.78 1.37 2.18
C THR A 85 -5.34 0.20 2.98
N THR A 86 -5.49 -0.96 2.35
CA THR A 86 -5.98 -2.19 3.00
C THR A 86 -5.08 -2.58 4.17
N TYR A 87 -3.77 -2.50 4.01
CA TYR A 87 -2.84 -2.85 5.08
C TYR A 87 -2.86 -1.81 6.21
N ILE A 88 -2.91 -0.51 5.90
CA ILE A 88 -3.11 0.56 6.89
C ILE A 88 -4.38 0.32 7.71
N ASP A 89 -5.50 0.02 7.06
CA ASP A 89 -6.76 -0.22 7.77
C ASP A 89 -6.70 -1.48 8.64
N SER A 90 -6.01 -2.54 8.18
CA SER A 90 -5.79 -3.73 9.00
C SER A 90 -4.99 -3.44 10.27
N GLN A 91 -3.96 -2.56 10.20
CA GLN A 91 -3.20 -2.12 11.38
C GLN A 91 -4.10 -1.37 12.36
N ARG A 92 -5.04 -0.56 11.86
CA ARG A 92 -6.01 0.18 12.68
C ARG A 92 -6.96 -0.74 13.44
N VAL A 93 -7.40 -1.83 12.81
CA VAL A 93 -8.20 -2.86 13.50
C VAL A 93 -7.44 -3.44 14.69
N VAL A 94 -6.17 -3.81 14.50
CA VAL A 94 -5.33 -4.35 15.59
C VAL A 94 -5.18 -3.36 16.74
N MET A 95 -4.96 -2.08 16.42
CA MET A 95 -4.84 -1.04 17.45
C MET A 95 -6.13 -0.85 18.25
N ARG A 96 -7.29 -0.87 17.58
CA ARG A 96 -8.62 -0.79 18.23
C ARG A 96 -8.93 -1.99 19.09
N HIS A 97 -8.45 -3.18 18.72
CA HIS A 97 -8.61 -4.37 19.55
C HIS A 97 -7.69 -4.34 20.77
N ARG A 98 -6.45 -3.83 20.62
CA ARG A 98 -5.41 -3.93 21.65
C ARG A 98 -5.40 -2.78 22.66
N TRP A 99 -5.74 -1.58 22.21
CA TRP A 99 -5.80 -0.37 23.04
C TRP A 99 -7.16 0.33 22.87
N PRO A 100 -8.29 -0.35 23.15
CA PRO A 100 -9.61 0.23 22.99
C PRO A 100 -9.84 1.34 24.01
N THR A 101 -10.46 2.41 23.56
CA THR A 101 -11.12 3.41 24.41
C THR A 101 -12.61 3.03 24.58
N LYS A 102 -13.32 3.76 25.44
CA LYS A 102 -14.74 3.49 25.72
C LYS A 102 -15.67 3.66 24.51
N ASP A 103 -15.28 4.45 23.52
CA ASP A 103 -16.05 4.69 22.29
C ASP A 103 -15.66 3.76 21.13
N GLY A 104 -14.77 2.78 21.38
CA GLY A 104 -14.30 1.83 20.36
C GLY A 104 -13.20 2.38 19.45
N SER A 105 -12.69 3.59 19.71
CA SER A 105 -11.45 4.08 19.10
C SER A 105 -10.21 3.51 19.81
N SER A 106 -9.02 3.98 19.45
CA SER A 106 -7.78 3.57 20.09
C SER A 106 -6.93 4.77 20.50
N GLU A 107 -6.49 4.78 21.76
CA GLU A 107 -5.59 5.82 22.28
C GLU A 107 -4.28 5.81 21.51
N PHE A 108 -3.75 4.63 21.21
CA PHE A 108 -2.54 4.47 20.41
C PHE A 108 -2.75 4.94 18.96
N GLU A 109 -3.90 4.62 18.35
CA GLU A 109 -4.25 5.11 17.01
C GLU A 109 -4.23 6.64 16.97
N ALA A 110 -4.81 7.30 17.97
CA ALA A 110 -4.91 8.76 18.01
C ALA A 110 -3.59 9.47 18.37
N SER A 111 -2.86 8.97 19.36
CA SER A 111 -1.70 9.66 19.96
C SER A 111 -0.36 9.33 19.31
N VAL A 112 -0.21 8.14 18.71
CA VAL A 112 1.07 7.66 18.17
C VAL A 112 0.96 7.38 16.66
N TYR A 113 -0.02 6.59 16.25
CA TYR A 113 -0.15 6.15 14.86
C TYR A 113 -0.58 7.25 13.91
N ALA A 114 -1.64 7.98 14.24
CA ALA A 114 -2.16 9.03 13.37
C ALA A 114 -1.14 10.14 13.10
N PRO A 115 -0.39 10.68 14.09
CA PRO A 115 0.71 11.60 13.82
C PRO A 115 1.74 11.00 12.85
N LYS A 116 2.24 9.80 13.10
CA LYS A 116 3.25 9.17 12.25
C LYS A 116 2.76 8.93 10.81
N ARG A 117 1.50 8.53 10.66
CA ARG A 117 0.85 8.36 9.34
C ARG A 117 0.80 9.69 8.61
N ARG A 118 0.40 10.79 9.27
CA ARG A 118 0.35 12.14 8.68
C ARG A 118 1.72 12.61 8.24
N ASP A 119 2.73 12.46 9.09
CA ASP A 119 4.11 12.88 8.79
C ASP A 119 4.68 12.20 7.53
N ILE A 120 4.17 11.03 7.17
CA ILE A 120 4.63 10.26 6.00
C ILE A 120 3.71 10.48 4.80
N PHE A 121 2.39 10.37 4.98
CA PHE A 121 1.42 10.29 3.87
C PHE A 121 0.68 11.59 3.56
N GLU A 122 0.72 12.58 4.44
CA GLU A 122 0.10 13.91 4.21
C GLU A 122 1.18 14.92 3.81
N THR A 123 2.10 14.47 2.96
CA THR A 123 3.22 15.27 2.44
C THR A 123 3.29 15.14 0.92
N GLY A 124 3.18 16.28 0.22
CA GLY A 124 3.33 16.45 -1.24
C GLY A 124 3.01 15.22 -2.07
N GLU A 125 4.08 14.53 -2.50
CA GLU A 125 4.04 13.35 -3.36
C GLU A 125 3.33 12.13 -2.75
N ALA A 126 3.53 11.87 -1.46
CA ALA A 126 2.88 10.75 -0.77
C ALA A 126 1.38 10.98 -0.60
N GLU A 127 0.97 12.24 -0.43
CA GLU A 127 -0.44 12.60 -0.43
C GLU A 127 -1.05 12.50 -1.82
N PHE A 128 -0.32 12.92 -2.86
CA PHE A 128 -0.71 12.69 -4.24
C PHE A 128 -0.98 11.21 -4.50
N MET A 129 -0.08 10.30 -4.12
CA MET A 129 -0.28 8.86 -4.32
C MET A 129 -1.44 8.29 -3.51
N THR A 130 -1.63 8.76 -2.27
CA THR A 130 -2.78 8.40 -1.44
C THR A 130 -4.09 8.84 -2.10
N LYS A 131 -4.13 10.05 -2.66
CA LYS A 131 -5.29 10.57 -3.39
C LYS A 131 -5.44 9.99 -4.78
N LEU A 132 -4.37 9.50 -5.41
CA LEU A 132 -4.43 8.79 -6.69
C LEU A 132 -5.31 7.55 -6.59
N ARG A 133 -5.28 6.86 -5.44
CA ARG A 133 -6.24 5.78 -5.13
C ARG A 133 -7.69 6.25 -5.17
N ASN A 134 -7.97 7.43 -4.61
CA ASN A 134 -9.31 8.01 -4.61
C ASN A 134 -9.73 8.46 -6.01
N TYR A 135 -8.81 9.07 -6.77
CA TYR A 135 -9.01 9.36 -8.19
C TYR A 135 -9.40 8.09 -8.98
N CYS A 136 -8.66 6.99 -8.80
CA CYS A 136 -8.94 5.68 -9.41
C CYS A 136 -10.33 5.12 -9.08
N THR A 137 -10.87 5.43 -7.91
CA THR A 137 -12.12 4.85 -7.41
C THR A 137 -13.34 5.75 -7.58
N HIS A 138 -13.13 7.06 -7.76
CA HIS A 138 -14.19 8.06 -7.81
C HIS A 138 -14.23 8.88 -9.10
N TYR A 139 -13.24 8.75 -9.99
CA TYR A 139 -13.16 9.53 -11.21
C TYR A 139 -12.73 8.71 -12.42
N SER A 140 -11.48 8.22 -12.44
CA SER A 140 -10.93 7.46 -13.56
C SER A 140 -9.64 6.77 -13.15
N ILE A 141 -9.19 5.75 -13.88
CA ILE A 141 -7.85 5.19 -13.70
C ILE A 141 -6.88 5.94 -14.63
N PRO A 142 -5.82 6.58 -14.11
CA PRO A 142 -4.91 7.35 -14.93
C PRO A 142 -4.13 6.38 -15.83
N VAL A 143 -4.06 6.71 -17.12
CA VAL A 143 -3.32 5.94 -18.12
C VAL A 143 -2.01 6.68 -18.38
N PRO A 144 -0.85 6.20 -17.91
CA PRO A 144 0.42 6.83 -18.21
C PRO A 144 0.72 6.80 -19.71
N GLY A 145 1.18 7.93 -20.25
CA GLY A 145 1.74 8.00 -21.58
C GLY A 145 3.09 7.27 -21.65
N LEU A 146 3.33 6.61 -22.78
CA LEU A 146 4.61 5.99 -23.09
C LEU A 146 5.41 6.92 -24.00
N SER A 147 6.68 7.18 -23.69
CA SER A 147 7.57 7.91 -24.59
C SER A 147 8.95 7.25 -24.68
N THR A 148 9.54 7.32 -25.87
CA THR A 148 10.90 6.84 -26.15
C THR A 148 11.70 7.99 -26.72
N SER A 149 12.90 8.21 -26.18
CA SER A 149 13.84 9.20 -26.67
C SER A 149 15.16 8.53 -27.04
N ILE A 150 15.77 8.98 -28.13
CA ILE A 150 17.09 8.52 -28.58
C ILE A 150 18.04 9.70 -28.49
N SER A 151 19.08 9.55 -27.69
CA SER A 151 20.19 10.50 -27.59
C SER A 151 21.48 9.85 -28.05
N TRP A 152 22.51 10.65 -28.32
CA TRP A 152 23.82 10.18 -28.73
C TRP A 152 24.85 10.59 -27.68
N ASP A 153 25.66 9.66 -27.21
CA ASP A 153 26.78 10.02 -26.32
C ASP A 153 27.98 10.59 -27.09
N GLU A 154 28.99 11.05 -26.35
CA GLU A 154 30.22 11.65 -26.90
C GLU A 154 30.95 10.74 -27.91
N ASN A 155 30.72 9.42 -27.80
CA ASN A 155 31.30 8.40 -28.70
C ASN A 155 30.36 8.04 -29.86
N LYS A 156 29.31 8.83 -30.11
CA LYS A 156 28.26 8.57 -31.11
C LYS A 156 27.57 7.22 -30.92
N ARG A 157 27.44 6.74 -29.69
CA ARG A 157 26.59 5.58 -29.38
C ARG A 157 25.19 6.07 -29.08
N ALA A 158 24.21 5.49 -29.77
CA ALA A 158 22.81 5.75 -29.49
C ALA A 158 22.46 5.23 -28.08
N ARG A 159 21.75 6.04 -27.30
CA ARG A 159 21.16 5.70 -26.02
C ARG A 159 19.66 5.90 -26.10
N GLN A 160 18.93 4.82 -25.90
CA GLN A 160 17.49 4.84 -25.76
C GLN A 160 17.11 5.10 -24.31
N ALA A 161 16.11 5.94 -24.09
CA ALA A 161 15.47 6.12 -22.79
C ALA A 161 13.96 6.09 -22.94
N ASN A 162 13.32 5.13 -22.26
CA ASN A 162 11.88 4.96 -22.19
C ASN A 162 11.33 5.60 -20.92
N LYS A 163 10.16 6.24 -21.01
CA LYS A 163 9.52 6.93 -19.89
C LYS A 163 8.04 6.59 -19.82
N LEU A 164 7.57 6.39 -18.59
CA LEU A 164 6.15 6.37 -18.23
C LEU A 164 5.82 7.74 -17.64
N GLN A 165 4.91 8.47 -18.27
CA GLN A 165 4.61 9.85 -17.90
C GLN A 165 3.15 10.05 -17.58
N LEU A 166 2.85 10.82 -16.55
CA LEU A 166 1.50 11.26 -16.25
C LEU A 166 1.27 12.66 -16.83
N ASP A 167 0.03 12.89 -17.27
CA ASP A 167 -0.44 14.18 -17.73
C ASP A 167 -1.05 14.95 -16.55
N ARG A 168 -0.35 16.00 -16.11
CA ARG A 168 -0.76 16.85 -15.00
C ARG A 168 -2.11 17.50 -15.24
N ASP A 169 -2.31 18.07 -16.42
CA ASP A 169 -3.52 18.84 -16.73
C ASP A 169 -4.74 17.91 -16.82
N ALA A 170 -4.54 16.70 -17.33
CA ALA A 170 -5.54 15.64 -17.31
C ALA A 170 -5.95 15.23 -15.91
N LEU A 171 -4.98 15.09 -14.98
CA LEU A 171 -5.23 14.77 -13.57
C LEU A 171 -5.97 15.91 -12.88
N LEU A 172 -5.55 17.16 -13.09
CA LEU A 172 -6.14 18.35 -12.46
C LEU A 172 -7.60 18.61 -12.85
N ARG A 173 -8.15 17.89 -13.85
CA ARG A 173 -9.60 17.91 -14.14
C ARG A 173 -10.46 17.35 -13.00
N TRP A 174 -9.90 16.50 -12.14
CA TRP A 174 -10.63 16.01 -10.98
C TRP A 174 -10.55 17.01 -9.82
N THR A 175 -11.70 17.48 -9.34
CA THR A 175 -11.76 18.49 -8.26
C THR A 175 -11.52 17.93 -6.86
N GLY A 176 -11.17 16.64 -6.73
CA GLY A 176 -10.90 15.98 -5.44
C GLY A 176 -9.45 16.12 -4.94
N TRP A 177 -8.56 16.73 -5.74
CA TRP A 177 -7.26 17.15 -5.27
C TRP A 177 -7.43 18.33 -4.29
N ASP A 178 -6.73 18.26 -3.15
CA ASP A 178 -6.63 19.39 -2.22
C ASP A 178 -5.26 19.36 -1.54
N GLY A 179 -4.96 20.43 -0.81
CA GLY A 179 -3.82 20.48 0.09
C GLY A 179 -2.47 20.17 -0.59
N PRO A 180 -1.59 19.41 0.08
CA PRO A 180 -0.28 19.05 -0.46
C PRO A 180 -0.30 18.30 -1.79
N ALA A 181 -1.34 17.52 -2.10
CA ALA A 181 -1.44 16.82 -3.38
C ALA A 181 -1.64 17.78 -4.56
N THR A 182 -2.46 18.83 -4.39
CA THR A 182 -2.64 19.86 -5.41
C THR A 182 -1.34 20.63 -5.63
N ASN A 183 -0.68 21.06 -4.55
CA ASN A 183 0.61 21.74 -4.64
C ASN A 183 1.69 20.90 -5.34
N PHE A 184 1.69 19.58 -5.08
CA PHE A 184 2.58 18.65 -5.77
C PHE A 184 2.30 18.63 -7.27
N LEU A 185 1.04 18.46 -7.69
CA LEU A 185 0.65 18.42 -9.10
C LEU A 185 0.97 19.73 -9.81
N GLU A 186 0.61 20.88 -9.24
CA GLU A 186 0.88 22.20 -9.82
C GLU A 186 2.39 22.50 -9.96
N GLY A 187 3.21 21.88 -9.11
CA GLY A 187 4.67 21.96 -9.19
C GLY A 187 5.30 21.08 -10.28
N GLN A 188 4.55 20.16 -10.89
CA GLN A 188 5.05 19.29 -11.96
C GLN A 188 5.02 19.98 -13.33
N PRO A 189 5.90 19.58 -14.27
CA PRO A 189 5.69 19.86 -15.69
C PRO A 189 4.39 19.18 -16.19
N GLU A 190 3.89 19.60 -17.35
CA GLU A 190 2.68 19.03 -17.96
C GLU A 190 2.75 17.51 -18.11
N GLN A 191 3.90 17.00 -18.56
CA GLN A 191 4.22 15.57 -18.61
C GLN A 191 5.35 15.30 -17.62
N PHE A 192 5.09 14.48 -16.60
CA PHE A 192 6.07 14.19 -15.54
C PHE A 192 6.28 12.68 -15.36
N ASP A 193 7.52 12.31 -15.02
CA ASP A 193 7.94 10.91 -14.95
C ASP A 193 7.33 10.21 -13.72
N PHE A 194 6.61 9.12 -13.95
CA PHE A 194 5.87 8.39 -12.91
C PHE A 194 6.68 7.35 -12.11
N PRO A 195 7.63 6.60 -12.69
CA PRO A 195 8.36 5.56 -11.95
C PRO A 195 9.10 6.07 -10.69
N PRO A 196 9.75 7.25 -10.69
CA PRO A 196 10.36 7.80 -9.47
C PRO A 196 9.35 8.04 -8.34
N ILE A 197 8.13 8.45 -8.67
CA ILE A 197 7.05 8.72 -7.71
C ILE A 197 6.57 7.40 -7.08
N ILE A 198 6.37 6.36 -7.89
CA ILE A 198 6.03 5.02 -7.38
C ILE A 198 7.13 4.52 -6.43
N ALA A 199 8.39 4.64 -6.82
CA ALA A 199 9.54 4.19 -6.02
C ALA A 199 9.66 4.92 -4.67
N SER A 200 9.44 6.23 -4.67
CA SER A 200 9.46 7.05 -3.46
C SER A 200 8.29 6.70 -2.52
N TYR A 201 7.08 6.56 -3.05
CA TYR A 201 5.92 6.14 -2.26
C TYR A 201 6.09 4.74 -1.65
N VAL A 202 6.65 3.80 -2.40
CA VAL A 202 6.96 2.45 -1.90
C VAL A 202 7.93 2.51 -0.73
N LYS A 203 9.02 3.28 -0.84
CA LYS A 203 9.96 3.48 0.28
C LYS A 203 9.25 4.07 1.51
N ALA A 204 8.38 5.06 1.31
CA ALA A 204 7.60 5.65 2.39
C ALA A 204 6.68 4.63 3.08
N THR A 205 5.96 3.82 2.29
CA THR A 205 5.07 2.76 2.82
C THR A 205 5.85 1.69 3.58
N GLN A 206 6.96 1.19 3.04
CA GLN A 206 7.80 0.20 3.70
C GLN A 206 8.41 0.73 5.01
N ALA A 207 8.86 1.99 5.02
CA ALA A 207 9.37 2.64 6.23
C ALA A 207 8.29 2.76 7.31
N PHE A 208 7.07 3.15 6.92
CA PHE A 208 5.94 3.24 7.84
C PHE A 208 5.54 1.86 8.40
N PHE A 209 5.44 0.85 7.53
CA PHE A 209 5.08 -0.51 7.93
C PHE A 209 6.14 -1.14 8.83
N GLY A 210 7.42 -0.95 8.51
CA GLY A 210 8.53 -1.37 9.37
C GLY A 210 8.48 -0.68 10.73
N TRP A 211 8.25 0.64 10.77
CA TRP A 211 8.08 1.39 12.02
C TRP A 211 6.93 0.82 12.88
N PHE A 212 5.77 0.53 12.29
CA PHE A 212 4.63 -0.01 13.02
C PHE A 212 4.98 -1.32 13.74
N TRP A 213 5.68 -2.24 13.07
CA TRP A 213 6.13 -3.50 13.68
C TRP A 213 7.06 -3.29 14.87
N TRP A 214 7.88 -2.24 14.87
CA TRP A 214 8.70 -1.89 16.04
C TRP A 214 7.91 -1.28 17.19
N GLN A 215 6.73 -0.71 16.92
CA GLN A 215 5.87 -0.14 17.96
C GLN A 215 4.98 -1.16 18.63
N VAL A 216 4.56 -2.22 17.92
CA VAL A 216 3.77 -3.30 18.50
C VAL A 216 4.75 -4.21 19.26
N PRO A 217 4.84 -4.12 20.60
CA PRO A 217 5.87 -4.84 21.33
C PRO A 217 5.65 -6.34 21.20
N ASP A 218 6.74 -7.10 21.18
CA ASP A 218 6.70 -8.51 21.59
C ASP A 218 5.94 -8.57 22.93
N SER A 219 5.00 -9.50 23.04
CA SER A 219 4.01 -9.66 24.13
C SER A 219 4.58 -9.87 25.55
N ARG A 220 5.86 -9.54 25.80
CA ARG A 220 6.55 -9.70 27.08
C ARG A 220 6.32 -8.56 28.08
N THR A 221 5.76 -7.42 27.67
CA THR A 221 5.55 -6.26 28.57
C THR A 221 4.08 -5.98 28.90
N ALA A 222 3.16 -6.76 28.34
CA ALA A 222 1.76 -6.69 28.71
C ALA A 222 1.47 -7.68 29.84
N SER A 223 1.60 -7.22 31.08
CA SER A 223 0.93 -7.89 32.20
C SER A 223 -0.58 -7.86 31.93
N PHE A 224 -1.16 -9.03 31.67
CA PHE A 224 -2.61 -9.24 31.65
C PHE A 224 -3.15 -9.25 33.08
#